data_AF-A0A3S4HBZ7-F1
#
_entry.id   AF-A0A3S4HBZ7-F1
#
_cell.length_a   1.000
_cell.length_b   1.000
_cell.length_c   1.000
_cell.angle_alpha   90.00
_cell.angle_beta   90.00
_cell.angle_gamma   90.00
#
_symmetry.space_group_name_H-M   'P 1'
#
loop_
_entity.id
_entity.type
_entity.pdbx_description
1 polymer ?
#
loop_
_entity_poly.entity_id
_entity_poly.type
_entity_poly.pdbx_seq_one_letter_code
_entity_poly.pdbx_strand_id
1 'polypeptide(L)' 'MEPWNFPYYQLMRVLAPNLAAGNPVIAKHASIVPHCAETFAHLVREAGAPEGGVD' A
#
# COMPACT_ATOMS: atom_id res chain seq x y z
N MET A 1 7.09 1.32 -7.14
CA MET A 1 6.34 2.20 -8.08
C MET A 1 5.44 1.26 -8.81
N GLU A 2 4.16 1.28 -8.47
CA GLU A 2 3.25 0.20 -8.87
C GLU A 2 2.42 0.57 -10.10
N PRO A 3 2.26 -0.33 -11.08
CA PRO A 3 1.52 -0.09 -12.30
C PRO A 3 -0.01 -0.06 -12.06
N TRP A 4 -0.71 0.59 -12.98
CA TRP A 4 -2.16 0.86 -12.90
C TRP A 4 -3.05 -0.36 -13.20
N ASN A 5 -2.50 -1.46 -13.72
CA ASN A 5 -3.28 -2.60 -14.20
C ASN A 5 -3.84 -3.48 -13.06
N PHE A 6 -3.14 -3.53 -11.91
CA PHE A 6 -3.59 -4.27 -10.72
C PHE A 6 -3.30 -3.45 -9.45
N PRO A 7 -3.97 -2.31 -9.25
CA PRO A 7 -3.54 -1.27 -8.31
C PRO A 7 -3.44 -1.79 -6.86
N TYR A 8 -4.39 -2.62 -6.42
CA TYR A 8 -4.34 -3.18 -5.06
C TYR A 8 -3.34 -4.33 -4.92
N TYR A 9 -3.31 -5.26 -5.87
CA TYR A 9 -2.46 -6.44 -5.78
C TYR A 9 -0.96 -6.08 -5.85
N GLN A 10 -0.60 -5.13 -6.71
CA GLN A 10 0.78 -4.66 -6.86
C GLN A 10 1.28 -4.03 -5.55
N LEU A 11 0.45 -3.22 -4.88
CA LEU A 11 0.76 -2.69 -3.55
C LEU A 11 0.87 -3.79 -2.50
N MET A 12 -0.12 -4.70 -2.45
CA MET A 12 -0.17 -5.75 -1.42
C MET A 12 1.03 -6.70 -1.48
N ARG A 13 1.52 -7.05 -2.68
CA ARG A 13 2.68 -7.97 -2.78
C ARG A 13 3.96 -7.37 -2.18
N VAL A 14 4.06 -6.04 -2.14
CA VAL A 14 5.21 -5.34 -1.53
C VAL A 14 4.93 -5.12 -0.05
N LEU A 15 3.71 -4.69 0.29
CA LEU A 15 3.31 -4.39 1.65
C LEU A 15 3.39 -5.63 2.55
N ALA A 16 2.70 -6.71 2.20
CA ALA A 16 2.55 -7.88 3.07
C ALA A 16 3.88 -8.45 3.58
N PRO A 17 4.88 -8.76 2.73
CA PRO A 17 6.14 -9.32 3.21
C PRO A 17 6.98 -8.31 4.01
N ASN A 18 6.95 -7.02 3.67
CA ASN A 18 7.71 -6.00 4.41
C ASN A 18 7.09 -5.74 5.78
N LEU A 19 5.77 -5.62 5.86
CA LEU A 19 5.06 -5.43 7.11
C LEU A 19 5.24 -6.64 8.03
N ALA A 20 5.19 -7.86 7.49
CA ALA A 20 5.47 -9.08 8.23
C ALA A 20 6.91 -9.14 8.77
N ALA A 21 7.86 -8.53 8.06
CA ALA A 21 9.26 -8.39 8.51
C ALA A 21 9.47 -7.21 9.47
N GLY A 22 8.44 -6.41 9.78
CA GLY A 22 8.54 -5.22 10.62
C GLY A 22 9.12 -3.99 9.91
N ASN A 23 9.23 -4.01 8.58
CA ASN A 23 9.72 -2.89 7.79
C ASN A 23 8.57 -1.94 7.40
N PRO A 24 8.75 -0.62 7.55
CA PRO A 24 7.82 0.34 6.98
C PRO A 24 7.90 0.32 5.44
N VAL A 25 6.80 0.64 4.77
CA VAL A 25 6.72 0.69 3.31
C VAL A 25 6.27 2.07 2.86
N ILE A 26 7.06 2.68 1.98
CA ILE A 26 6.67 3.90 1.26
C ILE A 26 6.39 3.54 -0.19
N ALA A 27 5.15 3.72 -0.64
CA ALA A 27 4.70 3.24 -1.94
C ALA A 27 4.17 4.37 -2.83
N LYS A 28 4.90 4.66 -3.91
CA LYS A 28 4.43 5.59 -4.96
C LYS A 28 3.48 4.89 -5.94
N HIS A 29 2.22 5.31 -5.93
CA HIS A 29 1.17 4.80 -6.81
C HIS A 29 1.16 5.47 -8.21
N ALA A 30 0.56 4.79 -9.19
CA ALA A 30 0.34 5.38 -10.52
C ALA A 30 -0.65 6.56 -10.44
N SER A 31 -0.27 7.70 -11.02
CA SER A 31 -1.04 8.96 -10.92
C SER A 31 -2.41 8.93 -11.60
N ILE A 32 -2.67 7.97 -12.49
CA ILE A 32 -3.95 7.83 -13.20
C ILE A 32 -5.01 7.07 -12.40
N VAL A 33 -4.64 6.48 -11.25
CA VAL A 33 -5.53 5.75 -10.33
C VAL A 33 -5.36 6.25 -8.88
N PRO A 34 -5.48 7.57 -8.62
CA PRO A 34 -5.14 8.15 -7.32
C PRO A 34 -6.08 7.66 -6.19
N HIS A 35 -7.37 7.45 -6.47
CA HIS A 35 -8.34 6.95 -5.48
C HIS A 35 -8.02 5.53 -4.99
N CYS A 36 -7.41 4.67 -5.82
CA CYS A 36 -7.01 3.33 -5.39
C CYS A 36 -5.90 3.40 -4.33
N ALA A 37 -4.98 4.36 -4.46
CA ALA A 37 -3.92 4.56 -3.47
C ALA A 37 -4.50 4.99 -2.11
N GLU A 38 -5.37 5.99 -2.12
CA GLU A 38 -6.02 6.51 -0.92
C GLU A 38 -6.89 5.44 -0.23
N THR A 39 -7.68 4.71 -1.02
CA THR A 39 -8.52 3.61 -0.51
C THR A 39 -7.67 2.50 0.10
N PHE A 40 -6.56 2.14 -0.55
CA PHE A 40 -5.66 1.12 -0.02
C PHE A 40 -5.03 1.55 1.32
N ALA A 41 -4.52 2.77 1.40
CA ALA A 41 -3.96 3.31 2.64
C ALA A 41 -5.02 3.36 3.76
N HIS A 42 -6.27 3.71 3.45
CA HIS A 42 -7.38 3.65 4.40
C HIS A 42 -7.64 2.23 4.92
N LEU A 43 -7.80 1.26 4.01
CA LEU A 43 -8.07 -0.13 4.36
C LEU A 43 -6.95 -0.76 5.20
N VAL A 44 -5.69 -0.43 4.90
CA VAL A 44 -4.54 -0.93 5.66
C VAL A 44 -4.53 -0.37 7.08
N ARG A 45 -4.87 0.92 7.26
CA ARG A 45 -5.03 1.52 8.60
C ARG A 45 -6.20 0.93 9.36
N GLU A 46 -7.34 0.74 8.71
CA GLU A 46 -8.51 0.07 9.31
C GLU A 46 -8.22 -1.37 9.73
N ALA A 47 -7.36 -2.08 9.00
CA ALA A 47 -6.90 -3.43 9.34
C ALA A 47 -5.95 -3.47 10.56
N GLY A 48 -5.58 -2.31 11.14
CA GLY A 48 -4.74 -2.22 12.32
C GLY A 48 -3.24 -2.24 12.04
N ALA A 49 -2.82 -1.89 10.81
CA ALA A 49 -1.40 -1.70 10.54
C ALA A 49 -0.81 -0.60 11.45
N PRO A 50 0.45 -0.76 11.93
CA PRO A 50 1.14 0.25 12.71
C PRO A 50 1.18 1.60 11.97
N GLU A 51 1.10 2.69 12.73
CA GLU A 51 1.26 4.04 12.20
C GLU A 51 2.65 4.19 11.54
N GLY A 52 2.70 4.74 10.32
CA GLY A 52 3.91 4.80 9.50
C GLY A 52 4.32 3.49 8.81
N GLY A 53 3.52 2.42 8.95
CA GLY A 53 3.73 1.16 8.22
C GLY A 53 3.47 1.26 6.72
N VAL A 54 2.62 2.20 6.29
CA VAL A 54 2.29 2.51 4.88
C VAL A 54 2.10 4.01 4.71
N ASP A 55 2.86 4.60 3.78
CA ASP A 55 2.73 5.98 3.31
C ASP A 55 2.91 6.08 1.78
#